data_AF-A0A0K0Y7F9-F1
#
_entry.id   AF-A0A0K0Y7F9-F1
#
_cell.length_a   1.000
_cell.length_b   1.000
_cell.length_c   1.000
_cell.angle_alpha   90.00
_cell.angle_beta   90.00
_cell.angle_gamma   90.00
#
_symmetry.space_group_name_H-M   'P 1'
#
loop_
_entity.id
_entity.type
_entity.pdbx_description
1 polymer ?
#
loop_
_entity_poly.entity_id
_entity_poly.type
_entity_poly.pdbx_seq_one_letter_code
_entity_poly.pdbx_strand_id
1 'polypeptide(L)'
;MREFFLDESGELGFSKRSSKRFLIAIIEARQPKRLKNALRKEKKRLHDLGWPRDVEIKGASLFRSHLNEQIPSEISDHREENLQRIIRRILSCDTHPNYICVEKDRLSENLRTAPYGIAYNFFAARLFCKLAEKYPEDGLQLIVDQRNKETHAHMPFDGYLQTKVIADNAHAAGFTISHENSEKWLGLQAVDFISWGMFRHFEHGDDQFCKIIYPNCSITDHFYTKKPA
;
A
#
# COMPACT_ATOMS: atom_id res chain seq x y z
N MET A 1 0.72 -3.17 20.99
CA MET A 1 1.52 -2.79 19.81
C MET A 1 0.56 -2.59 18.64
N ARG A 2 0.64 -1.47 17.93
CA ARG A 2 -0.18 -1.18 16.76
C ARG A 2 0.47 -1.74 15.51
N GLU A 3 -0.31 -2.41 14.67
CA GLU A 3 0.17 -3.02 13.43
C GLU A 3 -0.16 -2.15 12.23
N PHE A 4 0.86 -1.86 11.43
CA PHE A 4 0.78 -1.11 10.19
C PHE A 4 1.32 -1.96 9.04
N PHE A 5 0.62 -1.97 7.91
CA PHE A 5 1.05 -2.68 6.69
C PHE A 5 1.35 -1.66 5.61
N LEU A 6 2.53 -1.72 5.02
CA LEU A 6 2.97 -0.80 3.96
C LEU A 6 3.11 -1.54 2.64
N ASP A 7 2.61 -0.92 1.58
CA ASP A 7 2.86 -1.34 0.21
C ASP A 7 2.86 -0.13 -0.74
N GLU A 8 3.45 -0.29 -1.91
CA GLU A 8 3.52 0.73 -2.95
C GLU A 8 2.72 0.36 -4.20
N SER A 9 2.40 1.37 -4.99
CA SER A 9 1.83 1.17 -6.32
C SER A 9 2.37 2.22 -7.28
N GLY A 10 2.62 1.80 -8.52
CA GLY A 10 3.42 2.55 -9.48
C GLY A 10 4.90 2.28 -9.29
N GLU A 11 5.62 2.07 -10.39
CA GLU A 11 7.06 1.83 -10.33
C GLU A 11 7.81 3.10 -9.89
N LEU A 12 8.95 2.97 -9.22
CA LEU A 12 9.78 4.12 -8.81
C LEU A 12 10.71 4.63 -9.93
N GLY A 13 10.80 3.90 -11.05
CA GLY A 13 11.66 4.28 -12.18
C GLY A 13 11.20 5.57 -12.87
N PHE A 14 12.13 6.26 -13.54
CA PHE A 14 11.90 7.53 -14.24
C PHE A 14 11.93 7.39 -15.78
N SER A 15 11.78 6.16 -16.30
CA SER A 15 11.77 5.93 -17.74
C SER A 15 10.50 6.50 -18.39
N LYS A 16 10.51 6.78 -19.70
CA LYS A 16 9.30 7.25 -20.42
C LYS A 16 8.14 6.24 -20.42
N ARG A 17 8.42 4.96 -20.14
CA ARG A 17 7.40 3.90 -20.01
C ARG A 17 6.90 3.74 -18.57
N SER A 18 7.49 4.47 -17.63
CA SER A 18 7.12 4.42 -16.23
C SER A 18 5.80 5.13 -15.96
N SER A 19 5.17 4.74 -14.85
CA SER A 19 4.02 5.48 -14.33
C SER A 19 4.40 6.95 -14.09
N LYS A 20 3.47 7.87 -14.30
CA LYS A 20 3.69 9.29 -14.01
C LYS A 20 3.76 9.54 -12.50
N ARG A 21 3.09 8.68 -11.74
CA ARG A 21 3.01 8.75 -10.29
C ARG A 21 3.49 7.47 -9.64
N PHE A 22 3.83 7.54 -8.37
CA PHE A 22 3.82 6.39 -7.49
C PHE A 22 3.08 6.76 -6.21
N LEU A 23 2.62 5.75 -5.49
CA LEU A 23 1.85 5.88 -4.27
C LEU A 23 2.44 4.96 -3.22
N ILE A 24 2.70 5.50 -2.04
CA ILE A 24 3.00 4.72 -0.84
C ILE A 24 1.74 4.68 0.00
N ALA A 25 1.26 3.48 0.33
CA ALA A 25 0.10 3.28 1.18
C ALA A 25 0.51 2.61 2.49
N ILE A 26 -0.12 3.02 3.59
CA ILE A 26 -0.05 2.33 4.89
C ILE A 26 -1.47 2.10 5.39
N ILE A 27 -1.82 0.86 5.72
CA ILE A 27 -3.02 0.56 6.50
C ILE A 27 -2.66 0.46 7.98
N GLU A 28 -3.30 1.27 8.83
CA GLU A 28 -3.39 1.00 10.27
C GLU A 28 -4.47 -0.05 10.50
N ALA A 29 -4.11 -1.22 11.02
CA ALA A 29 -5.05 -2.28 11.34
C ALA A 29 -5.29 -2.35 12.85
N ARG A 30 -6.44 -1.84 13.31
CA ARG A 30 -6.81 -1.91 14.74
C ARG A 30 -7.31 -3.29 15.16
N GLN A 31 -7.80 -4.07 14.20
CA GLN A 31 -8.25 -5.45 14.41
C GLN A 31 -7.59 -6.41 13.41
N PRO A 32 -6.26 -6.64 13.49
CA PRO A 32 -5.51 -7.39 12.47
C PRO A 32 -5.99 -8.83 12.29
N LYS A 33 -6.41 -9.49 13.37
CA LYS A 33 -7.05 -10.83 13.31
C LYS A 33 -8.34 -10.83 12.50
N ARG A 34 -9.18 -9.80 12.67
CA ARG A 34 -10.44 -9.65 11.93
C ARG A 34 -10.18 -9.38 10.45
N LEU A 35 -9.25 -8.48 10.14
CA LEU A 35 -8.78 -8.21 8.77
C LEU A 35 -8.30 -9.50 8.09
N LYS A 36 -7.41 -10.25 8.76
CA LYS A 36 -6.88 -11.53 8.27
C LYS A 36 -8.00 -12.52 7.93
N ASN A 37 -8.94 -12.71 8.84
CA ASN A 37 -10.05 -13.65 8.63
C ASN A 37 -10.99 -13.19 7.51
N ALA A 38 -11.24 -11.88 7.41
CA ALA A 38 -12.08 -11.29 6.39
C ALA A 38 -11.49 -11.45 4.98
N LEU A 39 -10.21 -11.12 4.80
CA LEU A 39 -9.53 -11.27 3.52
C LEU A 39 -9.39 -12.76 3.13
N ARG A 40 -9.08 -13.64 4.08
CA ARG A 40 -9.05 -15.09 3.84
C ARG A 40 -10.39 -15.61 3.31
N LYS A 41 -11.51 -15.12 3.86
CA LYS A 41 -12.86 -15.50 3.41
C LYS A 41 -13.11 -15.06 1.96
N GLU A 42 -12.70 -13.85 1.59
CA GLU A 42 -12.86 -13.37 0.21
C GLU A 42 -11.97 -14.11 -0.79
N LYS A 43 -10.72 -14.41 -0.42
CA LYS A 43 -9.84 -15.25 -1.26
C LYS A 43 -10.38 -16.66 -1.40
N LYS A 44 -10.86 -17.27 -0.31
CA LYS A 44 -11.51 -18.58 -0.36
C LYS A 44 -12.69 -18.56 -1.33
N ARG A 45 -13.56 -17.55 -1.24
CA ARG A 45 -14.69 -17.40 -2.18
C ARG A 45 -14.24 -17.37 -3.64
N LEU A 46 -13.21 -16.58 -3.97
CA LEU A 46 -12.72 -16.51 -5.35
C LEU A 46 -12.16 -17.87 -5.80
N HIS A 47 -11.46 -18.59 -4.94
CA HIS A 47 -11.02 -19.96 -5.25
C HIS A 47 -12.18 -20.95 -5.40
N ASP A 48 -13.24 -20.82 -4.61
CA ASP A 48 -14.44 -21.65 -4.72
C ASP A 48 -15.19 -21.35 -6.04
N LEU A 49 -15.07 -20.13 -6.57
CA LEU A 49 -15.54 -19.72 -7.91
C LEU A 49 -14.58 -20.12 -9.05
N GLY A 50 -13.50 -20.85 -8.76
CA GLY A 50 -12.57 -21.35 -9.77
C GLY A 50 -11.34 -20.48 -10.04
N TRP A 51 -11.00 -19.52 -9.17
CA TRP A 51 -9.73 -18.79 -9.28
C TRP A 51 -8.52 -19.76 -9.15
N PRO A 52 -7.58 -19.79 -10.13
CA PRO A 52 -6.45 -20.71 -10.14
C PRO A 52 -5.56 -20.61 -8.89
N ARG A 53 -5.08 -21.74 -8.36
CA ARG A 53 -4.32 -21.78 -7.09
C ARG A 53 -2.90 -21.23 -7.19
N ASP A 54 -2.35 -21.26 -8.39
CA ASP A 54 -1.02 -20.79 -8.79
C ASP A 54 -1.02 -19.31 -9.20
N VAL A 55 -2.20 -18.71 -9.39
CA VAL A 55 -2.33 -17.28 -9.68
C VAL A 55 -2.62 -16.53 -8.38
N GLU A 56 -1.72 -15.62 -8.00
CA GLU A 56 -1.92 -14.82 -6.79
C GLU A 56 -3.09 -13.83 -6.95
N ILE A 57 -3.98 -13.80 -5.95
CA ILE A 57 -5.11 -12.86 -5.87
C ILE A 57 -4.59 -11.53 -5.30
N LYS A 58 -4.51 -10.49 -6.14
CA LYS A 58 -4.12 -9.09 -5.85
C LYS A 58 -5.02 -8.11 -6.59
N GLY A 59 -4.92 -6.82 -6.27
CA GLY A 59 -5.66 -5.77 -6.97
C GLY A 59 -5.47 -5.83 -8.49
N ALA A 60 -4.21 -5.87 -8.93
CA ALA A 60 -3.86 -5.89 -10.34
C ALA A 60 -4.27 -7.18 -11.06
N SER A 61 -4.07 -8.36 -10.46
CA SER A 61 -4.41 -9.64 -11.10
C SER A 61 -5.93 -9.82 -11.23
N LEU A 62 -6.69 -9.41 -10.21
CA LEU A 62 -8.15 -9.44 -10.27
C LEU A 62 -8.70 -8.45 -11.30
N PHE A 63 -8.14 -7.24 -11.39
CA PHE A 63 -8.57 -6.29 -12.42
C PHE A 63 -8.24 -6.75 -13.85
N ARG A 64 -7.11 -7.44 -14.03
CA ARG A 64 -6.67 -7.96 -15.34
C ARG A 64 -7.15 -9.38 -15.59
N SER A 65 -8.09 -9.90 -14.80
CA SER A 65 -8.47 -11.30 -14.89
C SER A 65 -9.05 -11.70 -16.25
N HIS A 66 -9.70 -10.76 -16.94
CA HIS A 66 -10.20 -10.92 -18.30
C HIS A 66 -9.11 -11.18 -19.37
N LEU A 67 -7.83 -10.95 -19.04
CA LEU A 67 -6.69 -11.24 -19.91
C LEU A 67 -6.08 -12.62 -19.64
N ASN A 68 -6.57 -13.33 -18.62
CA ASN A 68 -6.09 -14.66 -18.26
C ASN A 68 -7.20 -15.69 -18.50
N GLU A 69 -7.03 -16.49 -19.54
CA GLU A 69 -7.99 -17.52 -19.97
C GLU A 69 -8.25 -18.60 -18.91
N GLN A 70 -7.36 -18.76 -17.93
CA GLN A 70 -7.55 -19.70 -16.82
C GLN A 70 -8.56 -19.20 -15.78
N ILE A 71 -8.90 -17.90 -15.78
CA ILE A 71 -9.82 -17.31 -14.81
C ILE A 71 -11.25 -17.35 -15.38
N PRO A 72 -12.22 -17.97 -14.67
CA PRO A 72 -13.60 -18.07 -15.15
C PRO A 72 -14.23 -16.71 -15.51
N SER A 73 -15.06 -16.70 -16.55
CA SER A 73 -15.77 -15.50 -17.00
C SER A 73 -16.66 -14.91 -15.89
N GLU A 74 -17.29 -15.75 -15.07
CA GLU A 74 -18.08 -15.28 -13.91
C GLU A 74 -17.26 -14.37 -12.95
N ILE A 75 -15.96 -14.63 -12.79
CA ILE A 75 -15.10 -13.75 -11.99
C ILE A 75 -14.69 -12.52 -12.82
N SER A 76 -14.29 -12.73 -14.08
CA SER A 76 -13.72 -11.69 -14.94
C SER A 76 -14.73 -10.65 -15.41
N ASP A 77 -15.97 -11.05 -15.64
CA ASP A 77 -17.09 -10.18 -16.00
C ASP A 77 -17.49 -9.30 -14.81
N HIS A 78 -17.30 -9.80 -13.58
CA HIS A 78 -17.60 -9.08 -12.32
C HIS A 78 -16.35 -8.61 -11.57
N ARG A 79 -15.23 -8.39 -12.29
CA ARG A 79 -13.93 -8.07 -11.68
C ARG A 79 -13.94 -6.80 -10.83
N GLU A 80 -14.66 -5.77 -11.28
CA GLU A 80 -14.75 -4.49 -10.57
C GLU A 80 -15.58 -4.63 -9.30
N GLU A 81 -16.72 -5.31 -9.36
CA GLU A 81 -17.55 -5.61 -8.19
C GLU A 81 -16.80 -6.49 -7.18
N ASN A 82 -16.04 -7.48 -7.66
CA ASN A 82 -15.19 -8.31 -6.82
C ASN A 82 -14.11 -7.49 -6.11
N LEU A 83 -13.46 -6.56 -6.81
CA LEU A 83 -12.48 -5.62 -6.21
C LEU A 83 -13.12 -4.71 -5.17
N GLN A 84 -14.22 -4.05 -5.52
CA GLN A 84 -14.94 -3.17 -4.61
C GLN A 84 -15.42 -3.93 -3.37
N ARG A 85 -15.89 -5.17 -3.53
CA ARG A 85 -16.29 -6.05 -2.42
C ARG A 85 -15.12 -6.34 -1.49
N ILE A 86 -13.95 -6.71 -2.01
CA ILE A 86 -12.75 -6.96 -1.20
C ILE A 86 -12.34 -5.70 -0.45
N ILE A 87 -12.28 -4.56 -1.14
CA ILE A 87 -11.94 -3.26 -0.53
C ILE A 87 -12.92 -2.91 0.60
N ARG A 88 -14.24 -2.95 0.35
CA ARG A 88 -15.25 -2.70 1.40
C ARG A 88 -15.08 -3.67 2.57
N ARG A 89 -14.71 -4.92 2.30
CA ARG A 89 -14.50 -5.92 3.34
C ARG A 89 -13.28 -5.59 4.20
N ILE A 90 -12.17 -5.15 3.61
CA ILE A 90 -10.98 -4.65 4.32
C ILE A 90 -11.36 -3.48 5.24
N LEU A 91 -12.05 -2.47 4.70
CA LEU A 91 -12.45 -1.27 5.44
C LEU A 91 -13.41 -1.58 6.59
N SER A 92 -14.31 -2.55 6.41
CA SER A 92 -15.24 -3.01 7.48
C SER A 92 -14.56 -3.69 8.68
N CYS A 93 -13.23 -3.86 8.64
CA CYS A 93 -12.43 -4.48 9.70
C CYS A 93 -11.69 -3.47 10.58
N ASP A 94 -12.18 -2.23 10.67
CA ASP A 94 -11.55 -1.17 11.48
C ASP A 94 -10.11 -0.89 11.00
N THR A 95 -9.99 -0.74 9.69
CA THR A 95 -8.74 -0.40 9.01
C THR A 95 -8.79 1.04 8.55
N HIS A 96 -7.68 1.75 8.73
CA HIS A 96 -7.55 3.15 8.33
C HIS A 96 -6.43 3.26 7.31
N PRO A 97 -6.77 3.38 6.00
CA PRO A 97 -5.81 3.68 4.96
C PRO A 97 -5.14 5.04 5.16
N ASN A 98 -3.88 5.11 4.74
CA ASN A 98 -3.08 6.33 4.70
C ASN A 98 -2.24 6.27 3.45
N TYR A 99 -1.98 7.40 2.80
CA TYR A 99 -1.15 7.39 1.62
C TYR A 99 -0.40 8.69 1.38
N ILE A 100 0.69 8.57 0.62
CA ILE A 100 1.32 9.69 -0.10
C ILE A 100 1.30 9.35 -1.58
N CYS A 101 0.72 10.22 -2.39
CA CYS A 101 0.83 10.16 -3.84
C CYS A 101 1.91 11.15 -4.32
N VAL A 102 2.81 10.71 -5.19
CA VAL A 102 3.95 11.49 -5.66
C VAL A 102 3.91 11.61 -7.19
N GLU A 103 3.92 12.84 -7.70
CA GLU A 103 4.12 13.11 -9.13
C GLU A 103 5.61 13.15 -9.46
N LYS A 104 6.09 12.20 -10.29
CA LYS A 104 7.53 12.00 -10.52
C LYS A 104 8.21 13.18 -11.19
N ASP A 105 7.53 13.80 -12.17
CA ASP A 105 8.05 14.94 -12.92
C ASP A 105 8.25 16.20 -12.05
N ARG A 106 7.71 16.18 -10.83
CA ARG A 106 7.79 17.29 -9.87
C ARG A 106 8.87 17.08 -8.81
N LEU A 107 9.50 15.91 -8.78
CA LEU A 107 10.62 15.65 -7.90
C LEU A 107 11.83 16.48 -8.34
N SER A 108 12.53 17.05 -7.35
CA SER A 108 13.81 17.71 -7.59
C SER A 108 14.78 16.77 -8.31
N GLU A 109 15.68 17.30 -9.15
CA GLU A 109 16.68 16.49 -9.86
C GLU A 109 17.43 15.55 -8.91
N ASN A 110 17.86 16.04 -7.74
CA ASN A 110 18.57 15.26 -6.73
C ASN A 110 17.81 14.01 -6.27
N LEU A 111 16.48 14.06 -6.17
CA LEU A 111 15.66 12.89 -5.81
C LEU A 111 15.40 11.98 -7.00
N ARG A 112 15.35 12.52 -8.23
CA ARG A 112 15.15 11.73 -9.45
C ARG A 112 16.38 10.92 -9.84
N THR A 113 17.56 11.49 -9.61
CA THR A 113 18.85 10.85 -9.88
C THR A 113 19.42 10.12 -8.66
N ALA A 114 18.70 10.14 -7.54
CA ALA A 114 19.10 9.43 -6.35
C ALA A 114 19.17 7.92 -6.62
N PRO A 115 20.09 7.20 -5.98
CA PRO A 115 20.10 5.74 -5.98
C PRO A 115 18.73 5.13 -5.69
N TYR A 116 18.47 3.97 -6.30
CA TYR A 116 17.23 3.24 -6.15
C TYR A 116 16.90 3.01 -4.66
N GLY A 117 15.64 3.21 -4.28
CA GLY A 117 15.16 3.09 -2.91
C GLY A 117 15.20 4.38 -2.08
N ILE A 118 16.02 5.39 -2.41
CA ILE A 118 16.07 6.63 -1.60
C ILE A 118 14.73 7.36 -1.57
N ALA A 119 14.10 7.55 -2.73
CA ALA A 119 12.79 8.20 -2.80
C ALA A 119 11.73 7.39 -2.02
N TYR A 120 11.73 6.06 -2.16
CA TYR A 120 10.86 5.18 -1.41
C TYR A 120 11.05 5.35 0.11
N ASN A 121 12.28 5.24 0.61
CA ASN A 121 12.61 5.43 2.02
C ASN A 121 12.12 6.79 2.53
N PHE A 122 12.39 7.86 1.77
CA PHE A 122 11.99 9.22 2.13
C PHE A 122 10.46 9.36 2.28
N PHE A 123 9.68 8.92 1.29
CA PHE A 123 8.23 9.07 1.32
C PHE A 123 7.56 8.10 2.30
N ALA A 124 8.09 6.88 2.45
CA ALA A 124 7.66 5.95 3.49
C ALA A 124 7.88 6.52 4.89
N ALA A 125 9.08 7.07 5.17
CA ALA A 125 9.38 7.70 6.46
C ALA A 125 8.47 8.90 6.70
N ARG A 126 8.28 9.76 5.69
CA ARG A 126 7.40 10.93 5.80
C ARG A 126 5.96 10.54 6.15
N LEU A 127 5.42 9.50 5.52
CA LEU A 127 4.07 9.03 5.82
C LEU A 127 4.01 8.44 7.24
N PHE A 128 4.97 7.59 7.58
CA PHE A 128 4.96 6.86 8.84
C PHE A 128 5.24 7.76 10.04
N CYS A 129 6.09 8.80 9.93
CA CYS A 129 6.30 9.77 11.00
C CYS A 129 4.98 10.48 11.37
N LYS A 130 4.20 10.94 10.38
CA LYS A 130 2.87 11.53 10.66
C LYS A 130 1.92 10.55 11.37
N LEU A 131 2.05 9.24 11.11
CA LEU A 131 1.27 8.21 11.81
C LEU A 131 1.77 8.02 13.24
N ALA A 132 3.08 7.93 13.44
CA ALA A 132 3.70 7.75 14.74
C ALA A 132 3.45 8.95 15.68
N GLU A 133 3.34 10.17 15.15
CA GLU A 133 2.98 11.39 15.92
C GLU A 133 1.63 11.24 16.64
N LYS A 134 0.70 10.47 16.07
CA LYS A 134 -0.63 10.23 16.68
C LYS A 134 -0.57 9.31 17.89
N TYR A 135 0.53 8.57 18.05
CA TYR A 135 0.64 7.47 18.99
C TYR A 135 1.98 7.51 19.74
N PRO A 136 2.33 8.63 20.43
CA PRO A 136 3.66 8.81 21.04
C PRO A 136 4.02 7.75 22.10
N GLU A 137 3.02 7.20 22.78
CA GLU A 137 3.17 6.25 23.89
C GLU A 137 2.92 4.78 23.48
N ASP A 138 2.42 4.53 22.27
CA ASP A 138 2.09 3.17 21.84
C ASP A 138 3.30 2.51 21.15
N GLY A 139 3.57 1.24 21.49
CA GLY A 139 4.51 0.46 20.68
C GLY A 139 3.99 0.28 19.25
N LEU A 140 4.85 0.49 18.25
CA LEU A 140 4.52 0.45 16.82
C LEU A 140 5.21 -0.72 16.13
N GLN A 141 4.48 -1.39 15.24
CA GLN A 141 5.02 -2.42 14.35
C GLN A 141 4.67 -2.09 12.90
N LEU A 142 5.69 -1.89 12.08
CA LEU A 142 5.53 -1.72 10.64
C LEU A 142 5.91 -3.02 9.92
N ILE A 143 4.96 -3.59 9.20
CA ILE A 143 5.14 -4.78 8.38
C ILE A 143 5.24 -4.34 6.92
N VAL A 144 6.32 -4.74 6.24
CA VAL A 144 6.60 -4.41 4.83
C VAL A 144 6.84 -5.68 4.02
N ASP A 145 6.60 -5.66 2.71
CA ASP A 145 6.94 -6.80 1.85
C ASP A 145 8.46 -6.95 1.76
N GLN A 146 8.98 -8.17 1.98
CA GLN A 146 10.40 -8.50 1.80
C GLN A 146 10.93 -8.20 0.39
N ARG A 147 10.04 -8.16 -0.62
CA ARG A 147 10.33 -7.81 -2.02
C ARG A 147 10.43 -6.30 -2.23
N ASN A 148 10.09 -5.48 -1.24
CA ASN A 148 10.40 -4.07 -1.25
C ASN A 148 11.89 -3.95 -0.94
N LYS A 149 12.66 -4.29 -1.97
CA LYS A 149 14.08 -4.61 -1.93
C LYS A 149 14.83 -3.50 -1.23
N GLU A 150 15.34 -3.86 -0.07
CA GLU A 150 16.66 -3.53 0.43
C GLU A 150 17.25 -2.22 -0.12
N THR A 151 17.00 -1.18 0.67
CA THR A 151 18.07 -0.57 1.46
C THR A 151 19.33 -0.29 0.66
N HIS A 152 19.38 0.91 0.07
CA HIS A 152 20.63 1.54 -0.32
C HIS A 152 21.70 1.29 0.76
N ALA A 153 22.90 0.81 0.38
CA ALA A 153 23.92 0.35 1.32
C ALA A 153 24.28 1.39 2.41
N HIS A 154 24.17 2.68 2.08
CA HIS A 154 24.44 3.78 3.01
C HIS A 154 23.20 4.32 3.74
N MET A 155 22.00 3.93 3.32
CA MET A 155 20.75 4.34 3.96
C MET A 155 19.76 3.16 4.00
N PRO A 156 20.01 2.20 4.91
CA PRO A 156 19.08 1.11 5.07
C PRO A 156 17.70 1.61 5.49
N PHE A 157 16.66 1.09 4.85
CA PHE A 157 15.26 1.44 5.10
C PHE A 157 14.94 1.41 6.59
N ASP A 158 15.27 0.32 7.28
CA ASP A 158 14.96 0.14 8.71
C ASP A 158 15.63 1.20 9.56
N GLY A 159 16.97 1.33 9.44
CA GLY A 159 17.73 2.31 10.20
C GLY A 159 17.30 3.75 9.89
N TYR A 160 16.97 4.05 8.63
CA TYR A 160 16.45 5.35 8.24
C TYR A 160 15.08 5.63 8.88
N LEU A 161 14.10 4.73 8.72
CA LEU A 161 12.76 4.92 9.30
C LEU A 161 12.83 5.00 10.83
N GLN A 162 13.58 4.12 11.49
CA GLN A 162 13.74 4.12 12.94
C GLN A 162 14.33 5.45 13.41
N THR A 163 15.40 5.92 12.76
CA THR A 163 16.01 7.21 13.07
C THR A 163 15.01 8.35 12.91
N LYS A 164 14.25 8.36 11.80
CA LYS A 164 13.24 9.42 11.56
C LYS A 164 12.13 9.39 12.60
N VAL A 165 11.59 8.22 12.94
CA VAL A 165 10.52 8.10 13.95
C VAL A 165 11.02 8.51 15.34
N ILE A 166 12.21 8.08 15.74
CA ILE A 166 12.77 8.43 17.05
C ILE A 166 13.11 9.92 17.11
N ALA A 167 13.79 10.46 16.09
CA ALA A 167 14.31 11.81 16.11
C ALA A 167 13.25 12.88 15.81
N ASP A 168 12.40 12.67 14.79
CA ASP A 168 11.41 13.67 14.38
C ASP A 168 10.21 13.70 15.34
N ASN A 169 9.84 12.55 15.93
CA ASN A 169 8.64 12.45 16.75
C ASN A 169 8.92 12.36 18.26
N ALA A 170 10.20 12.31 18.67
CA ALA A 170 10.60 11.98 20.03
C ALA A 170 9.90 10.70 20.55
N HIS A 171 9.67 9.72 19.67
CA HIS A 171 8.89 8.54 19.98
C HIS A 171 9.65 7.65 20.97
N ALA A 172 9.14 7.56 22.20
CA ALA A 172 9.81 6.87 23.30
C ALA A 172 9.42 5.40 23.43
N ALA A 173 8.30 5.00 22.82
CA ALA A 173 7.84 3.62 22.82
C ALA A 173 8.58 2.75 21.79
N GLY A 174 8.46 1.42 21.92
CA GLY A 174 9.15 0.48 21.04
C GLY A 174 8.63 0.54 19.61
N PHE A 175 9.53 0.73 18.64
CA PHE A 175 9.23 0.68 17.21
C PHE A 175 10.00 -0.45 16.52
N THR A 176 9.26 -1.37 15.90
CA THR A 176 9.82 -2.51 15.16
C THR A 176 9.38 -2.48 13.69
N ILE A 177 10.28 -2.97 12.82
CA ILE A 177 10.02 -3.16 11.40
C ILE A 177 10.24 -4.64 11.10
N SER A 178 9.30 -5.26 10.39
CA SER A 178 9.41 -6.66 9.96
C SER A 178 9.19 -6.77 8.46
N HIS A 179 10.13 -7.44 7.79
CA HIS A 179 10.08 -7.73 6.36
C HIS A 179 9.48 -9.12 6.16
N GLU A 180 8.37 -9.18 5.47
CA GLU A 180 7.53 -10.37 5.43
C GLU A 180 7.11 -10.72 4.01
N ASN A 181 6.91 -12.01 3.73
CA ASN A 181 6.44 -12.44 2.41
C ASN A 181 4.94 -12.13 2.24
N SER A 182 4.60 -11.23 1.32
CA SER A 182 3.20 -10.84 1.04
C SER A 182 2.28 -12.02 0.72
N GLU A 183 2.77 -13.10 0.12
CA GLU A 183 1.94 -14.29 -0.17
C GLU A 183 1.43 -14.96 1.11
N LYS A 184 2.18 -14.84 2.21
CA LYS A 184 1.85 -15.42 3.52
C LYS A 184 1.15 -14.43 4.45
N TRP A 185 1.31 -13.12 4.22
CA TRP A 185 0.82 -12.07 5.09
C TRP A 185 -0.38 -11.34 4.51
N LEU A 186 -1.57 -11.72 4.99
CA LEU A 186 -2.85 -11.15 4.55
C LEU A 186 -2.99 -9.64 4.81
N GLY A 187 -2.23 -9.08 5.77
CA GLY A 187 -2.18 -7.62 5.97
C GLY A 187 -1.48 -6.90 4.81
N LEU A 188 -0.37 -7.46 4.31
CA LEU A 188 0.32 -6.96 3.11
C LEU A 188 -0.57 -7.07 1.87
N GLN A 189 -1.30 -8.18 1.72
CA GLN A 189 -2.27 -8.32 0.62
C GLN A 189 -3.42 -7.32 0.75
N ALA A 190 -3.83 -6.95 1.97
CA ALA A 190 -4.86 -5.95 2.16
C ALA A 190 -4.40 -4.56 1.71
N VAL A 191 -3.17 -4.16 2.06
CA VAL A 191 -2.62 -2.88 1.61
C VAL A 191 -2.35 -2.86 0.12
N ASP A 192 -2.03 -3.98 -0.53
CA ASP A 192 -1.99 -4.08 -2.02
C ASP A 192 -3.31 -3.66 -2.67
N PHE A 193 -4.45 -4.21 -2.23
CA PHE A 193 -5.76 -3.82 -2.78
C PHE A 193 -6.06 -2.32 -2.60
N ILE A 194 -5.67 -1.76 -1.45
CA ILE A 194 -5.87 -0.34 -1.14
C ILE A 194 -4.94 0.54 -1.97
N SER A 195 -3.65 0.21 -1.98
CA SER A 195 -2.60 0.92 -2.74
C SER A 195 -2.93 0.94 -4.22
N TRP A 196 -3.26 -0.23 -4.79
CA TRP A 196 -3.66 -0.37 -6.18
C TRP A 196 -4.93 0.43 -6.51
N GLY A 197 -5.96 0.34 -5.67
CA GLY A 197 -7.23 1.05 -5.89
C GLY A 197 -7.07 2.57 -5.85
N MET A 198 -6.24 3.08 -4.94
CA MET A 198 -5.92 4.52 -4.88
C MET A 198 -5.05 4.94 -6.06
N PHE A 199 -4.05 4.13 -6.43
CA PHE A 199 -3.17 4.41 -7.54
C PHE A 199 -3.90 4.49 -8.88
N ARG A 200 -4.94 3.67 -9.10
CA ARG A 200 -5.81 3.73 -10.28
C ARG A 200 -6.42 5.12 -10.50
N HIS A 201 -6.91 5.75 -9.44
CA HIS A 201 -7.44 7.11 -9.49
C HIS A 201 -6.37 8.10 -9.94
N PHE A 202 -5.21 8.08 -9.29
CA PHE A 202 -4.15 9.04 -9.59
C PHE A 202 -3.51 8.83 -10.95
N GLU A 203 -3.24 7.59 -11.38
CA GLU A 203 -2.51 7.33 -12.63
C GLU A 203 -3.44 7.32 -13.85
N HIS A 204 -4.67 6.82 -13.69
CA HIS A 204 -5.57 6.54 -14.82
C HIS A 204 -6.90 7.30 -14.78
N GLY A 205 -7.16 8.12 -13.75
CA GLY A 205 -8.44 8.83 -13.59
C GLY A 205 -9.63 7.92 -13.28
N ASP A 206 -9.37 6.70 -12.78
CA ASP A 206 -10.40 5.73 -12.42
C ASP A 206 -10.76 5.86 -10.93
N ASP A 207 -11.82 6.63 -10.66
CA ASP A 207 -12.19 7.03 -9.29
C ASP A 207 -12.96 5.97 -8.50
N GLN A 208 -13.41 4.88 -9.14
CA GLN A 208 -14.43 4.01 -8.54
C GLN A 208 -13.98 3.37 -7.22
N PHE A 209 -12.70 3.01 -7.12
CA PHE A 209 -12.13 2.41 -5.91
C PHE A 209 -11.74 3.50 -4.90
N CYS A 210 -11.18 4.61 -5.38
CA CYS A 210 -10.83 5.76 -4.54
C CYS A 210 -12.04 6.30 -3.77
N LYS A 211 -13.21 6.40 -4.42
CA LYS A 211 -14.48 6.82 -3.78
C LYS A 211 -14.89 5.93 -2.60
N ILE A 212 -14.49 4.66 -2.60
CA ILE A 212 -14.76 3.72 -1.50
C ILE A 212 -13.71 3.85 -0.39
N ILE A 213 -12.44 4.03 -0.77
CA ILE A 213 -11.29 4.04 0.14
C ILE A 213 -11.18 5.38 0.89
N TYR A 214 -11.25 6.49 0.15
CA TYR A 214 -10.97 7.84 0.64
C TYR A 214 -11.75 8.24 1.91
N PRO A 215 -13.05 7.91 2.08
CA PRO A 215 -13.78 8.22 3.31
C PRO A 215 -13.21 7.61 4.59
N ASN A 216 -12.39 6.56 4.49
CA ASN A 216 -11.75 5.89 5.62
C ASN A 216 -10.29 6.33 5.81
N CYS A 217 -9.77 7.21 4.94
CA CYS A 217 -8.39 7.66 5.04
C CYS A 217 -8.17 8.55 6.28
N SER A 218 -7.06 8.32 6.99
CA SER A 218 -6.68 9.17 8.14
C SER A 218 -5.62 10.22 7.75
N ILE A 219 -4.57 9.82 7.04
CA ILE A 219 -3.50 10.72 6.59
C ILE A 219 -3.37 10.61 5.07
N THR A 220 -3.51 11.74 4.40
CA THR A 220 -3.36 11.86 2.94
C THR A 220 -2.37 12.96 2.64
N ASP A 221 -1.34 12.68 1.84
CA ASP A 221 -0.42 13.70 1.31
C ASP A 221 -0.36 13.57 -0.21
N HIS A 222 -0.38 14.71 -0.88
CA HIS A 222 -0.26 14.76 -2.33
C HIS A 222 0.95 15.59 -2.67
N PHE A 223 2.05 14.90 -2.96
CA PHE A 223 3.29 15.55 -3.29
C PHE A 223 3.26 15.97 -4.76
N TYR A 224 2.98 17.27 -4.93
CA TYR A 224 2.93 17.99 -6.19
C TYR A 224 1.84 17.55 -7.18
N THR A 225 0.69 17.10 -6.70
CA THR A 225 -0.53 17.27 -7.49
C THR A 225 -0.84 18.77 -7.55
N LYS A 226 -1.09 19.35 -8.72
CA LYS A 226 -1.62 20.73 -8.79
C LYS A 226 -2.75 20.88 -7.76
N LYS A 227 -2.72 21.94 -6.94
CA LYS A 227 -3.95 22.44 -6.33
C LYS A 227 -4.98 22.52 -7.46
N PRO A 228 -6.17 21.92 -7.35
CA PRO A 228 -7.20 22.12 -8.36
C PRO A 228 -7.36 23.63 -8.54
N ALA A 229 -7.24 24.07 -9.80
CA ALA A 229 -7.54 25.44 -10.18
C ALA A 229 -9.04 25.69 -10.05
#